data_AF-A0A496PET9-F1
#
_entry.id   AF-A0A496PET9-F1
#
_cell.length_a   1.000
_cell.length_b   1.000
_cell.length_c   1.000
_cell.angle_alpha   90.00
_cell.angle_beta   90.00
_cell.angle_gamma   90.00
#
_symmetry.space_group_name_H-M   'P 1'
#
loop_
_entity.id
_entity.type
_entity.pdbx_description
1 polymer ?
#
loop_
_entity_poly.entity_id
_entity_poly.type
_entity_poly.pdbx_seq_one_letter_code
_entity_poly.pdbx_strand_id
1 'polypeptide(L)' 'DDVALAAINTNYALNADLTPGKDALAIESKDSPYVNIVTVLKGNESDPKIKKLMEALHTPEIKKFIEEKYKGAVVPAF' A
#
# COMPACT_ATOMS: atom_id res chain seq x y z
N ASP A 1 4.55 24.30 -17.50
CA ASP A 1 3.72 23.09 -17.73
C ASP A 1 4.61 22.01 -18.30
N ASP A 2 5.00 21.07 -17.44
CA ASP A 2 6.17 20.21 -17.70
C ASP A 2 5.77 18.91 -18.41
N VAL A 3 4.59 18.35 -18.13
CA VAL A 3 4.09 17.11 -18.75
C VAL A 3 2.57 17.12 -18.95
N ALA A 4 2.09 16.40 -19.96
CA ALA A 4 0.65 16.21 -20.22
C ALA A 4 0.00 15.14 -19.33
N LEU A 5 0.75 14.10 -18.95
CA LEU A 5 0.33 13.00 -18.08
C LEU A 5 1.53 12.49 -17.28
N ALA A 6 1.28 11.99 -16.08
CA ALA A 6 2.29 11.34 -15.24
C ALA A 6 1.72 10.05 -14.63
N ALA A 7 2.53 8.99 -14.61
CA ALA A 7 2.27 7.80 -13.81
C ALA A 7 2.93 8.00 -12.43
N ILE A 8 2.12 7.96 -11.37
CA ILE A 8 2.55 8.34 -10.01
C ILE A 8 2.20 7.20 -9.06
N ASN A 9 3.15 6.77 -8.21
CA ASN A 9 2.85 5.80 -7.17
C ASN A 9 1.86 6.36 -6.14
N THR A 10 0.93 5.52 -5.68
CA THR A 10 -0.14 5.92 -4.76
C THR A 10 0.35 6.65 -3.50
N ASN A 11 1.49 6.25 -2.93
CA ASN A 11 2.03 6.93 -1.74
C ASN A 11 2.38 8.40 -2.01
N TYR A 12 2.91 8.74 -3.19
CA TYR A 12 3.21 10.12 -3.56
C TYR A 12 1.95 10.90 -3.95
N ALA A 13 1.01 10.25 -4.64
CA ALA A 13 -0.27 10.85 -4.98
C ALA A 13 -1.04 11.28 -3.72
N LEU A 14 -1.12 10.40 -2.72
CA LEU A 14 -1.78 10.70 -1.45
C LEU A 14 -1.10 11.85 -0.68
N ASN A 15 0.22 11.93 -0.70
CA ASN A 15 0.97 13.03 -0.07
C ASN A 15 0.77 14.38 -0.80
N ALA A 16 0.39 14.34 -2.07
CA ALA A 16 0.06 15.52 -2.87
C ALA A 16 -1.46 15.81 -2.88
N ASP A 17 -2.20 15.25 -1.92
CA ASP A 17 -3.65 15.37 -1.78
C ASP A 17 -4.47 14.86 -2.99
N LEU A 18 -3.88 13.99 -3.82
CA LEU A 18 -4.55 13.30 -4.92
C LEU A 18 -5.13 11.96 -4.45
N THR A 19 -6.37 11.67 -4.85
CA THR A 19 -7.06 10.41 -4.57
C THR A 19 -7.14 9.55 -5.84
N PRO A 20 -6.36 8.46 -5.97
CA PRO A 20 -6.30 7.67 -7.22
C PRO A 20 -7.66 7.17 -7.72
N GLY A 21 -8.57 6.76 -6.82
CA GLY A 21 -9.92 6.30 -7.21
C GLY A 21 -10.86 7.40 -7.74
N LYS A 22 -10.44 8.67 -7.69
CA LYS A 22 -11.23 9.83 -8.12
C LYS A 22 -10.51 10.64 -9.20
N ASP A 23 -9.22 10.90 -9.01
CA ASP A 23 -8.46 11.88 -9.79
C ASP A 23 -7.61 11.24 -10.89
N ALA A 24 -7.37 9.92 -10.84
CA ALA A 24 -6.61 9.23 -11.88
C ALA A 24 -7.45 9.02 -13.15
N LEU A 25 -6.85 9.27 -14.31
CA LEU A 25 -7.47 8.97 -15.61
C LEU A 25 -7.48 7.46 -15.93
N ALA A 26 -6.52 6.72 -15.37
CA ALA A 26 -6.42 5.27 -15.45
C ALA A 26 -5.79 4.75 -14.15
N ILE A 27 -6.20 3.55 -13.72
CA ILE A 27 -5.70 2.89 -12.52
C ILE A 27 -5.39 1.43 -12.83
N GLU A 28 -4.34 0.90 -12.22
CA GLU A 28 -3.98 -0.52 -12.35
C GLU A 28 -5.04 -1.43 -11.72
N SER A 29 -5.11 -2.67 -12.20
CA SER A 29 -5.94 -3.71 -11.58
C SER A 29 -5.47 -4.00 -10.15
N LYS A 30 -6.40 -4.37 -9.27
CA LYS A 30 -6.09 -4.85 -7.92
C LYS A 30 -5.31 -6.17 -7.94
N ASP A 31 -5.52 -6.99 -8.97
CA ASP A 31 -4.73 -8.20 -9.21
C ASP A 31 -3.46 -7.83 -9.96
N SER A 32 -2.37 -7.62 -9.21
CA SER A 32 -1.08 -7.15 -9.72
C SER A 32 0.10 -7.74 -8.92
N PRO A 33 1.32 -7.78 -9.49
CA PRO A 33 2.50 -8.30 -8.79
C PRO A 33 3.11 -7.30 -7.79
N TYR A 34 2.45 -6.17 -7.49
CA TYR A 34 3.05 -5.01 -6.80
C TYR A 34 2.64 -4.88 -5.32
N VAL A 35 2.38 -5.99 -4.65
CA VAL A 35 2.11 -5.98 -3.21
C VAL A 35 3.32 -5.40 -2.47
N ASN A 36 3.09 -4.43 -1.59
CA ASN A 36 4.14 -3.92 -0.71
C ASN A 36 4.48 -4.99 0.34
N ILE A 37 5.77 -5.22 0.55
CA ILE A 37 6.28 -6.28 1.44
C ILE A 37 7.12 -5.70 2.57
N VAL A 38 7.08 -6.38 3.72
CA VAL A 38 8.09 -6.19 4.77
C VAL A 38 9.34 -6.96 4.36
N THR A 39 10.47 -6.27 4.28
CA THR A 39 11.77 -6.88 3.96
C THR A 39 12.67 -6.87 5.18
N VAL A 40 13.50 -7.91 5.31
CA VAL A 40 14.47 -8.05 6.40
C VAL A 40 15.83 -8.43 5.83
N LEU A 41 16.88 -8.22 6.62
CA LEU A 41 18.21 -8.76 6.29
C LEU A 41 18.16 -10.28 6.27
N LYS A 42 18.91 -10.89 5.35
CA LYS A 42 19.02 -12.34 5.23
C LYS A 42 19.44 -12.96 6.57
N GLY A 43 18.72 -14.00 6.99
CA GLY A 43 18.92 -14.68 8.28
C GLY A 43 18.02 -14.17 9.41
N ASN A 44 17.32 -13.04 9.23
CA ASN A 44 16.43 -12.48 10.25
C ASN A 44 14.94 -12.81 9.99
N GLU A 45 14.62 -13.62 8.98
CA GLU A 45 13.24 -13.97 8.60
C GLU A 45 12.48 -14.66 9.74
N SER A 46 13.22 -15.33 10.62
CA SER A 46 12.65 -16.02 11.80
C SER A 46 12.83 -15.27 13.12
N ASP A 47 13.37 -14.04 13.12
CA ASP A 47 13.54 -13.24 14.34
C ASP A 47 12.16 -13.05 15.03
N PRO A 48 12.03 -13.38 16.33
CA PRO A 48 10.77 -13.21 17.07
C PRO A 48 10.18 -11.79 17.00
N LYS A 49 11.01 -10.75 16.88
CA LYS A 49 10.56 -9.36 16.71
C LYS A 49 9.89 -9.15 15.35
N ILE A 50 10.43 -9.76 14.30
CA ILE A 50 9.85 -9.69 12.95
C ILE A 50 8.52 -10.44 12.91
N LYS A 51 8.44 -11.62 13.54
CA LYS A 51 7.16 -12.37 13.63
C LYS A 51 6.08 -11.55 14.33
N LYS A 52 6.42 -10.92 15.47
CA LYS A 52 5.49 -10.03 16.20
C LYS A 52 5.06 -8.83 15.37
N LEU A 53 5.96 -8.25 14.57
CA LEU A 53 5.60 -7.16 13.65
C LEU A 53 4.61 -7.65 12.59
N MET A 54 4.86 -8.80 11.96
CA MET A 54 3.95 -9.35 10.94
C MET A 54 2.56 -9.66 11.53
N GLU A 55 2.49 -10.25 12.73
CA GLU A 55 1.23 -10.47 13.43
C GLU A 55 0.48 -9.16 13.70
N ALA A 56 1.20 -8.11 14.15
CA ALA A 56 0.60 -6.81 14.42
C ALA A 56 0.13 -6.07 13.15
N LEU A 57 0.77 -6.31 12.00
CA LEU A 57 0.34 -5.75 10.72
C LEU A 57 -0.84 -6.52 10.11
N HIS A 58 -1.01 -7.81 10.43
CA HIS A 58 -2.01 -8.69 9.85
C HIS A 58 -3.22 -8.93 10.75
N THR A 59 -3.76 -7.86 11.35
CA THR A 59 -4.98 -7.95 12.17
C THR A 59 -6.23 -7.46 11.42
N PRO A 60 -7.43 -7.93 11.80
CA PRO A 60 -8.68 -7.40 11.26
C PRO A 60 -8.84 -5.88 11.45
N GLU A 61 -8.32 -5.34 12.55
CA GLU A 61 -8.36 -3.90 12.84
C GLU A 61 -7.48 -3.10 11.86
N ILE A 62 -6.28 -3.59 11.53
CA ILE A 62 -5.42 -2.96 10.52
C ILE A 62 -6.04 -3.05 9.13
N LYS A 63 -6.61 -4.20 8.77
CA LYS A 63 -7.34 -4.36 7.51
C LYS A 63 -8.45 -3.33 7.37
N LYS A 64 -9.30 -3.21 8.40
CA LYS A 64 -10.39 -2.25 8.47
C LYS A 64 -9.88 -0.80 8.41
N PHE A 65 -8.82 -0.48 9.15
CA PHE A 65 -8.20 0.85 9.11
C PHE A 65 -7.76 1.23 7.68
N ILE A 66 -7.11 0.31 6.96
CA ILE A 66 -6.68 0.57 5.58
C ILE A 66 -7.87 0.89 4.68
N GLU A 67 -8.93 0.07 4.76
CA GLU A 67 -10.14 0.25 3.95
C GLU A 67 -10.85 1.58 4.22
N GLU A 68 -11.00 1.95 5.50
CA GLU A 68 -11.67 3.19 5.91
C GLU A 68 -10.84 4.44 5.62
N LYS A 69 -9.54 4.40 5.94
CA LYS A 69 -8.65 5.55 5.82
C LYS A 69 -8.37 5.91 4.37
N TYR A 70 -8.07 4.91 3.54
CA TYR A 70 -7.60 5.11 2.17
C TYR A 70 -8.69 4.91 1.12
N LYS A 71 -9.90 4.48 1.52
CA LYS A 71 -11.09 4.44 0.67
C LYS A 71 -10.85 3.74 -0.68
N GLY A 72 -10.09 2.65 -0.66
CA GLY A 72 -9.75 1.86 -1.85
C GLY A 72 -8.51 2.31 -2.63
N ALA A 73 -7.87 3.44 -2.28
CA ALA A 73 -6.57 3.82 -2.84
C ALA A 73 -5.46 2.86 -2.40
N VAL A 74 -5.58 2.30 -1.19
CA VAL A 74 -4.71 1.23 -0.67
C VAL A 74 -5.58 0.01 -0.41
N VAL A 75 -5.12 -1.16 -0.84
CA VAL A 75 -5.84 -2.44 -0.72
C VAL A 75 -5.04 -3.38 0.18
N PRO A 76 -5.64 -3.97 1.25
CA PRO A 76 -4.97 -4.98 2.07
C PRO A 76 -4.60 -6.22 1.26
N ALA A 77 -3.43 -6.78 1.53
CA ALA A 77 -2.90 -7.96 0.83
C ALA A 77 -2.90 -9.23 1.70
N PHE A 78 -3.71 -9.26 2.77
CA PHE A 78 -3.84 -10.35 3.73
C PHE A 78 -5.29 -10.51 4.24
#